data_AF-A0A7I8MLI0-F1
#
_entry.id   AF-A0A7I8MLI0-F1
#
_cell.length_a   1.000
_cell.length_b   1.000
_cell.length_c   1.000
_cell.angle_alpha   90.00
_cell.angle_beta   90.00
_cell.angle_gamma   90.00
#
_symmetry.space_group_name_H-M   'P 1'
#
loop_
_entity.id
_entity.type
_entity.pdbx_description
1 polymer ?
#
loop_
_entity_poly.entity_id
_entity_poly.type
_entity_poly.pdbx_seq_one_letter_code
_entity_poly.pdbx_strand_id
1 'polypeptide(L)'
;MSEEKRPPGRKSTILVIAGLAVVVVAGILGWLLYPKSQPAPTPSPGPEEIRVPVKKQPLIAFDDTQKQTETKDLMAERKAQYGMEEGVDIIATSEENVKIGDTIVSMQEITEKIRLGRGDVIETDLGGGVPEKPFIYGLYIVQPGDNIWNIHFRFLKEYYMNRGIAVAPMADEPNQRGFSSGIGKLLKFSENLMHIYNIRERELDVDLNLIYPLSKVVVYNMDRIFALLDSIDYTNVDRIEFDGENIWLQAQG
;
A
#
# COMPACT_ATOMS: atom_id res chain seq x y z
N MET A 1 -49.79 -28.29 102.85
CA MET A 1 -49.33 -29.62 102.43
C MET A 1 -49.06 -29.54 100.95
N SER A 2 -47.80 -29.75 100.57
CA SER A 2 -47.21 -29.45 99.26
C SER A 2 -47.55 -30.53 98.22
N GLU A 3 -47.70 -30.13 96.96
CA GLU A 3 -47.24 -30.97 95.85
C GLU A 3 -46.71 -30.10 94.69
N GLU A 4 -45.54 -30.52 94.23
CA GLU A 4 -44.56 -29.83 93.39
C GLU A 4 -44.87 -30.04 91.91
N LYS A 5 -45.06 -28.95 91.14
CA LYS A 5 -45.10 -29.04 89.68
C LYS A 5 -43.68 -29.03 89.11
N ARG A 6 -43.23 -30.18 88.56
CA ARG A 6 -42.05 -30.27 87.69
C ARG A 6 -42.42 -30.01 86.22
N PRO A 7 -41.57 -29.35 85.42
CA PRO A 7 -41.87 -29.02 84.02
C PRO A 7 -41.43 -30.14 83.05
N PRO A 8 -42.23 -30.47 82.02
CA PRO A 8 -41.73 -31.10 80.80
C PRO A 8 -41.30 -29.98 79.82
N GLY A 9 -40.29 -30.08 78.97
CA GLY A 9 -39.38 -31.16 78.65
C GLY A 9 -38.37 -30.57 77.68
N ARG A 10 -37.13 -30.46 78.14
CA ARG A 10 -35.94 -29.84 77.53
C ARG A 10 -35.39 -30.64 76.32
N LYS A 11 -36.24 -31.13 75.43
CA LYS A 11 -35.83 -32.00 74.29
C LYS A 11 -36.03 -31.38 72.90
N SER A 12 -36.95 -30.43 72.70
CA SER A 12 -37.14 -29.80 71.38
C SER A 12 -36.13 -28.69 71.07
N THR A 13 -35.57 -28.04 72.09
CA THR A 13 -34.61 -26.93 71.91
C THR A 13 -33.21 -27.41 71.53
N ILE A 14 -32.82 -28.63 71.93
CA ILE A 14 -31.48 -29.18 71.67
C ILE A 14 -31.35 -29.61 70.19
N LEU A 15 -32.42 -30.11 69.57
CA LEU A 15 -32.42 -30.50 68.15
C LEU A 15 -32.34 -29.29 67.20
N VAL A 16 -32.95 -28.16 67.57
CA VAL A 16 -32.87 -26.93 66.76
C VAL A 16 -31.47 -26.30 66.83
N ILE A 17 -30.82 -26.33 68.00
CA ILE A 17 -29.45 -25.81 68.16
C ILE A 17 -28.43 -26.72 67.48
N ALA A 18 -28.61 -28.04 67.53
CA ALA A 18 -27.74 -28.99 66.83
C ALA A 18 -27.85 -28.86 65.30
N GLY A 19 -29.07 -28.65 64.77
CA GLY A 19 -29.28 -28.39 63.34
C GLY A 19 -28.64 -27.09 62.87
N LEU A 20 -28.70 -26.02 63.67
CA LEU A 20 -28.06 -24.74 63.35
C LEU A 20 -26.53 -24.83 63.35
N ALA A 21 -25.96 -25.60 64.28
CA ALA A 21 -24.51 -25.79 64.36
C ALA A 21 -23.95 -26.52 63.12
N VAL A 22 -24.68 -27.51 62.58
CA VAL A 22 -24.27 -28.24 61.36
C VAL A 22 -24.28 -27.33 60.13
N VAL A 23 -25.26 -26.43 60.00
CA VAL A 23 -25.32 -25.47 58.89
C VAL A 23 -24.18 -24.44 58.97
N VAL A 24 -23.82 -23.98 60.17
CA VAL A 24 -22.70 -23.06 60.36
C VAL A 24 -21.37 -23.73 60.06
N VAL A 25 -21.16 -24.98 60.49
CA VAL A 25 -19.93 -25.73 60.18
C VAL A 25 -19.83 -26.06 58.69
N ALA A 26 -20.93 -26.40 58.03
CA ALA A 26 -20.95 -26.61 56.58
C ALA A 26 -20.68 -25.31 55.79
N GLY A 27 -21.20 -24.17 56.25
CA GLY A 27 -20.90 -22.86 55.67
C GLY A 27 -19.44 -22.44 55.85
N ILE A 28 -18.84 -22.73 57.01
CA ILE A 28 -17.42 -22.45 57.29
C ILE A 28 -16.51 -23.39 56.49
N LEU A 29 -16.83 -24.68 56.38
CA LEU A 29 -16.08 -25.61 55.52
C LEU A 29 -16.22 -25.25 54.04
N GLY A 30 -17.40 -24.84 53.60
CA GLY A 30 -17.61 -24.30 52.26
C GLY A 30 -16.71 -23.09 52.02
N TRP A 31 -16.70 -22.11 52.93
CA TRP A 31 -15.85 -20.92 52.80
C TRP A 31 -14.34 -21.21 52.86
N LEU A 32 -13.91 -22.21 53.64
CA LEU A 32 -12.51 -22.65 53.72
C LEU A 32 -12.06 -23.47 52.50
N LEU A 33 -12.96 -24.23 51.88
CA LEU A 33 -12.68 -25.09 50.73
C LEU A 33 -13.03 -24.46 49.38
N TYR A 34 -13.74 -23.31 49.37
CA TYR A 34 -13.91 -22.52 48.16
C TYR A 34 -12.52 -22.03 47.72
N PRO A 35 -12.06 -22.38 46.51
CA PRO A 35 -10.81 -21.88 46.00
C PRO A 35 -10.94 -20.36 45.97
N LYS A 36 -10.14 -19.69 46.81
CA LYS A 36 -9.99 -18.24 46.73
C LYS A 36 -9.51 -17.98 45.30
N SER A 37 -10.39 -17.42 44.46
CA SER A 37 -10.01 -16.90 43.17
C SER A 37 -8.81 -16.00 43.44
N GLN A 38 -7.63 -16.44 43.00
CA GLN A 38 -6.49 -15.57 42.99
C GLN A 38 -6.95 -14.33 42.21
N PRO A 39 -6.76 -13.11 42.74
CA PRO A 39 -6.85 -11.95 41.87
C PRO A 39 -5.99 -12.29 40.66
N ALA A 40 -6.56 -12.15 39.46
CA ALA A 40 -5.87 -12.47 38.22
C ALA A 40 -4.44 -11.93 38.35
N PRO A 41 -3.40 -12.73 38.04
CA PRO A 41 -2.04 -12.20 38.05
C PRO A 41 -2.09 -10.93 37.23
N THR A 42 -1.65 -9.82 37.85
CA THR A 42 -1.46 -8.56 37.17
C THR A 42 -0.83 -8.89 35.83
N PRO A 43 -1.39 -8.44 34.69
CA PRO A 43 -0.77 -8.70 33.42
C PRO A 43 0.69 -8.30 33.57
N SER A 44 1.59 -9.28 33.44
CA SER A 44 3.00 -8.98 33.24
C SER A 44 3.03 -7.91 32.16
N PRO A 45 3.85 -6.85 32.28
CA PRO A 45 4.09 -6.02 31.12
C PRO A 45 4.49 -7.00 30.03
N GLY A 46 3.66 -7.13 28.99
CA GLY A 46 4.06 -7.83 27.79
C GLY A 46 5.36 -7.18 27.31
N PRO A 47 6.15 -7.87 26.47
CA PRO A 47 7.25 -7.19 25.79
C PRO A 47 6.68 -5.88 25.27
N GLU A 48 7.25 -4.79 25.80
CA GLU A 48 6.86 -3.43 25.51
C GLU A 48 6.61 -3.39 24.01
N GLU A 49 5.34 -3.26 23.61
CA GLU A 49 5.01 -3.08 22.20
C GLU A 49 5.89 -1.92 21.81
N ILE A 50 6.92 -2.19 21.01
CA ILE A 50 7.74 -1.18 20.42
C ILE A 50 6.70 -0.42 19.60
N ARG A 51 6.16 0.65 20.19
CA ARG A 51 5.42 1.67 19.49
C ARG A 51 6.48 2.32 18.64
N VAL A 52 6.82 1.66 17.54
CA VAL A 52 7.51 2.28 16.43
C VAL A 52 6.70 3.56 16.22
N PRO A 53 7.29 4.74 16.39
CA PRO A 53 6.57 5.97 16.13
C PRO A 53 6.05 5.81 14.71
N VAL A 54 4.73 5.72 14.55
CA VAL A 54 4.09 5.78 13.24
C VAL A 54 4.44 7.16 12.74
N LYS A 55 5.54 7.22 11.98
CA LYS A 55 6.01 8.40 11.30
C LYS A 55 4.77 8.91 10.58
N LYS A 56 4.27 10.10 10.93
CA LYS A 56 3.08 10.67 10.29
C LYS A 56 3.36 10.68 8.79
N GLN A 57 2.80 9.72 8.06
CA GLN A 57 2.97 9.64 6.61
C GLN A 57 2.20 10.82 6.04
N PRO A 58 2.86 11.70 5.27
CA PRO A 58 2.18 12.84 4.67
C PRO A 58 1.10 12.32 3.71
N LEU A 59 -0.14 12.79 3.87
CA LEU A 59 -1.19 12.58 2.88
C LEU A 59 -0.91 13.52 1.71
N ILE A 60 -0.52 12.98 0.56
CA ILE A 60 -0.21 13.78 -0.63
C ILE A 60 -1.53 14.07 -1.33
N ALA A 61 -2.02 15.31 -1.30
CA ALA A 61 -3.28 15.68 -1.92
C ALA A 61 -3.08 16.24 -3.35
N PHE A 62 -3.81 15.66 -4.29
CA PHE A 62 -4.05 16.19 -5.63
C PHE A 62 -5.37 16.95 -5.61
N ASP A 63 -5.26 18.27 -5.54
CA ASP A 63 -6.38 19.22 -5.66
C ASP A 63 -5.90 20.35 -6.58
N ASP A 64 -6.70 20.69 -7.59
CA ASP A 64 -6.47 21.85 -8.46
C ASP A 64 -6.36 23.15 -7.65
N THR A 65 -6.93 23.17 -6.45
CA THR A 65 -6.73 24.22 -5.46
C THR A 65 -5.55 23.89 -4.54
N GLN A 66 -4.35 24.18 -5.04
CA GLN A 66 -3.06 24.11 -4.36
C GLN A 66 -2.99 24.90 -3.03
N LYS A 67 -3.60 24.39 -1.97
CA LYS A 67 -3.71 25.09 -0.68
C LYS A 67 -2.69 24.66 0.37
N GLN A 68 -1.74 23.77 0.06
CA GLN A 68 -0.66 23.40 0.99
C GLN A 68 0.71 23.57 0.32
N THR A 69 1.39 24.67 0.66
CA THR A 69 2.73 25.02 0.17
C THR A 69 3.73 23.87 0.37
N GLU A 70 3.69 23.19 1.51
CA GLU A 70 4.60 22.07 1.82
C GLU A 70 4.44 20.87 0.87
N THR A 71 3.22 20.51 0.47
CA THR A 71 3.00 19.41 -0.49
C THR A 71 3.46 19.82 -1.89
N LYS A 72 3.24 21.09 -2.26
CA LYS A 72 3.70 21.62 -3.55
C LYS A 72 5.22 21.61 -3.65
N ASP A 73 5.91 22.09 -2.61
CA ASP A 73 7.37 22.15 -2.59
C ASP A 73 7.97 20.74 -2.58
N LEU A 74 7.39 19.81 -1.82
CA LEU A 74 7.79 18.39 -1.83
C LEU A 74 7.62 17.76 -3.23
N MET A 75 6.49 18.00 -3.90
CA MET A 75 6.27 17.47 -5.25
C MET A 75 7.23 18.10 -6.25
N ALA A 76 7.50 19.41 -6.17
CA ALA A 76 8.47 20.08 -7.01
C ALA A 76 9.89 19.50 -6.82
N GLU A 77 10.30 19.28 -5.57
CA GLU A 77 11.59 18.66 -5.25
C GLU A 77 11.69 17.24 -5.82
N ARG A 78 10.70 16.40 -5.56
CA ARG A 78 10.69 15.01 -6.06
C ARG A 78 10.71 14.98 -7.57
N LYS A 79 9.88 15.79 -8.23
CA LYS A 79 9.82 15.85 -9.70
C LYS A 79 11.13 16.35 -10.30
N ALA A 80 11.80 17.32 -9.66
CA ALA A 80 13.14 17.77 -10.05
C ALA A 80 14.20 16.66 -9.93
N GLN A 81 14.14 15.79 -8.91
CA GLN A 81 15.07 14.65 -8.77
C GLN A 81 15.00 13.69 -9.97
N TYR A 82 13.82 13.55 -10.58
CA TYR A 82 13.60 12.69 -11.74
C TYR A 82 13.62 13.44 -13.07
N GLY A 83 13.71 14.77 -13.06
CA GLY A 83 13.61 15.59 -14.27
C GLY A 83 12.25 15.53 -14.96
N MET A 84 11.19 15.43 -14.16
CA MET A 84 9.81 15.31 -14.64
C MET A 84 9.04 16.61 -14.37
N GLU A 85 8.14 16.98 -15.26
CA GLU A 85 7.28 18.15 -15.12
C GLU A 85 5.81 17.82 -15.34
N GLU A 86 5.43 17.31 -16.50
CA GLU A 86 4.04 16.93 -16.82
C GLU A 86 3.90 15.43 -17.10
N GLY A 87 5.01 14.69 -17.21
CA GLY A 87 5.02 13.24 -17.41
C GLY A 87 4.45 12.45 -16.22
N VAL A 88 4.53 13.02 -15.02
CA VAL A 88 3.86 12.51 -13.81
C VAL A 88 3.32 13.68 -13.00
N ASP A 89 2.18 13.51 -12.37
CA ASP A 89 1.58 14.51 -11.50
C ASP A 89 2.13 14.41 -10.08
N ILE A 90 2.30 13.18 -9.58
CA ILE A 90 2.69 12.89 -8.19
C ILE A 90 3.81 11.87 -8.18
N ILE A 91 4.77 12.06 -7.27
CA ILE A 91 5.79 11.05 -6.97
C ILE A 91 5.64 10.67 -5.50
N ALA A 92 5.35 9.40 -5.25
CA ALA A 92 5.04 8.87 -3.92
C ALA A 92 5.82 7.57 -3.66
N THR A 93 6.11 7.29 -2.40
CA THR A 93 6.69 6.02 -1.97
C THR A 93 5.60 4.98 -1.74
N SER A 94 5.95 3.70 -1.72
CA SER A 94 5.02 2.59 -1.45
C SER A 94 4.32 2.65 -0.09
N GLU A 95 4.82 3.47 0.84
CA GLU A 95 4.24 3.63 2.19
C GLU A 95 3.30 4.84 2.31
N GLU A 96 3.21 5.67 1.28
CA GLU A 96 2.43 6.91 1.31
C GLU A 96 0.98 6.70 0.86
N ASN A 97 0.11 7.62 1.30
CA ASN A 97 -1.26 7.70 0.82
C ASN A 97 -1.41 8.95 -0.04
N VAL A 98 -2.11 8.81 -1.15
CA VAL A 98 -2.33 9.86 -2.13
C VAL A 98 -3.82 10.14 -2.20
N LYS A 99 -4.23 11.37 -1.92
CA LYS A 99 -5.62 11.81 -2.08
C LYS A 99 -5.81 12.33 -3.51
N ILE A 100 -6.72 11.73 -4.26
CA ILE A 100 -7.09 12.12 -5.63
C ILE A 100 -8.58 12.47 -5.63
N GLY A 101 -8.88 13.76 -5.79
CA GLY A 101 -10.24 14.27 -5.54
C GLY A 101 -10.68 13.95 -4.11
N ASP A 102 -11.80 13.25 -3.96
CA ASP A 102 -12.33 12.84 -2.65
C ASP A 102 -11.85 11.46 -2.17
N THR A 103 -11.05 10.75 -2.98
CA THR A 103 -10.63 9.39 -2.67
C THR A 103 -9.19 9.35 -2.16
N ILE A 104 -8.94 8.58 -1.10
CA ILE A 104 -7.59 8.29 -0.61
C ILE A 104 -7.15 6.94 -1.20
N VAL A 105 -6.03 6.96 -1.89
CA VAL A 105 -5.41 5.82 -2.55
C VAL A 105 -4.16 5.42 -1.77
N SER A 106 -4.08 4.15 -1.37
CA SER A 106 -2.90 3.61 -0.68
C SER A 106 -1.88 3.10 -1.70
N MET A 107 -0.65 3.62 -1.65
CA MET A 107 0.41 3.12 -2.52
C MET A 107 0.84 1.69 -2.15
N GLN A 108 0.65 1.29 -0.90
CA GLN A 108 0.91 -0.08 -0.46
C GLN A 108 -0.04 -1.06 -1.17
N GLU A 109 -1.34 -0.76 -1.21
CA GLU A 109 -2.33 -1.58 -1.91
C GLU A 109 -2.01 -1.71 -3.41
N ILE A 110 -1.67 -0.60 -4.06
CA ILE A 110 -1.26 -0.60 -5.47
C ILE A 110 -0.02 -1.49 -5.66
N THR A 111 0.98 -1.36 -4.78
CA THR A 111 2.20 -2.17 -4.80
C THR A 111 1.89 -3.66 -4.70
N GLU A 112 1.03 -4.05 -3.75
CA GLU A 112 0.60 -5.43 -3.56
C GLU A 112 -0.13 -5.98 -4.79
N LYS A 113 -1.09 -5.22 -5.35
CA LYS A 113 -1.81 -5.63 -6.57
C LYS A 113 -0.89 -5.78 -7.78
N ILE A 114 0.07 -4.88 -7.95
CA ILE A 114 1.05 -4.95 -9.04
C ILE A 114 1.90 -6.23 -8.92
N ARG A 115 2.36 -6.55 -7.70
CA ARG A 115 3.13 -7.77 -7.44
C ARG A 115 2.33 -9.03 -7.73
N LEU A 116 1.09 -9.08 -7.25
CA LEU A 116 0.18 -10.20 -7.51
C LEU A 116 -0.11 -10.37 -9.01
N GLY A 117 -0.36 -9.26 -9.73
CA GLY A 117 -0.65 -9.27 -11.16
C GLY A 117 0.52 -9.75 -12.03
N ARG A 118 1.77 -9.49 -11.62
CA ARG A 118 2.97 -10.00 -12.31
C ARG A 118 3.31 -11.46 -11.98
N GLY A 119 2.61 -12.08 -11.03
CA GLY A 119 3.01 -13.37 -10.49
C GLY A 119 4.36 -13.31 -9.75
N ASP A 120 4.76 -12.12 -9.27
CA ASP A 120 5.97 -11.92 -8.48
C ASP A 120 5.79 -12.63 -7.11
N VAL A 121 6.04 -13.94 -7.05
CA VAL A 121 6.27 -14.67 -5.81
C VAL A 121 7.71 -14.41 -5.41
N ILE A 122 7.94 -13.35 -4.65
CA ILE A 122 9.13 -13.35 -3.80
C ILE A 122 8.81 -14.40 -2.74
N GLU A 123 9.61 -15.46 -2.66
CA GLU A 123 9.84 -16.13 -1.39
C GLU A 123 10.33 -15.05 -0.43
N THR A 124 9.39 -14.30 0.15
CA THR A 124 9.67 -13.63 1.40
C THR A 124 9.93 -14.83 2.29
N ASP A 125 11.21 -15.13 2.54
CA ASP A 125 11.63 -16.01 3.63
C ASP A 125 10.61 -15.84 4.73
N LEU A 126 9.94 -16.93 5.10
CA LEU A 126 8.76 -16.99 5.98
C LEU A 126 8.95 -16.18 7.27
N GLY A 127 8.80 -14.86 7.15
CA GLY A 127 9.55 -13.93 7.99
C GLY A 127 9.29 -12.47 7.64
N GLY A 128 8.10 -12.14 7.12
CA GLY A 128 7.46 -10.81 7.29
C GLY A 128 8.29 -9.55 7.02
N GLY A 129 9.32 -9.63 6.18
CA GLY A 129 10.22 -8.51 5.92
C GLY A 129 9.59 -7.52 4.93
N VAL A 130 9.28 -6.32 5.41
CA VAL A 130 9.05 -5.15 4.55
C VAL A 130 10.30 -4.98 3.67
N PRO A 131 10.18 -4.68 2.36
CA PRO A 131 11.35 -4.38 1.53
C PRO A 131 12.23 -3.32 2.20
N GLU A 132 13.54 -3.53 2.23
CA GLU A 132 14.51 -2.70 2.97
C GLU A 132 14.48 -1.22 2.54
N LYS A 133 13.98 -0.95 1.33
CA LYS A 133 13.68 0.40 0.83
C LYS A 133 12.28 0.42 0.18
N PRO A 134 11.44 1.43 0.47
CA PRO A 134 10.15 1.58 -0.18
C PRO A 134 10.33 1.89 -1.68
N PHE A 135 9.48 1.28 -2.51
CA PHE A 135 9.46 1.56 -3.96
C PHE A 135 8.99 2.99 -4.22
N ILE A 136 9.55 3.62 -5.25
CA ILE A 136 9.12 4.96 -5.68
C ILE A 136 8.23 4.84 -6.92
N TYR A 137 7.07 5.48 -6.86
CA TYR A 137 6.07 5.47 -7.91
C TYR A 137 5.78 6.87 -8.41
N GLY A 138 5.68 6.99 -9.74
CA GLY A 138 5.15 8.15 -10.43
C GLY A 138 3.69 7.90 -10.80
N LEU A 139 2.81 8.84 -10.50
CA LEU A 139 1.39 8.75 -10.79
C LEU A 139 1.03 9.85 -11.77
N TYR A 140 0.31 9.48 -12.83
CA TYR A 140 -0.33 10.41 -13.74
C TYR A 140 -1.86 10.23 -13.64
N ILE A 141 -2.58 11.30 -13.28
CA ILE A 141 -4.03 11.32 -13.16
C ILE A 141 -4.61 11.58 -14.54
N VAL A 142 -5.35 10.61 -15.07
CA VAL A 142 -5.95 10.70 -16.40
C VAL A 142 -6.88 11.91 -16.49
N GLN A 143 -6.66 12.74 -17.52
CA GLN A 143 -7.44 13.93 -17.86
C GLN A 143 -8.38 13.67 -19.05
N PRO A 144 -9.42 14.51 -19.24
CA PRO A 144 -10.26 14.44 -20.42
C PRO A 144 -9.47 14.59 -21.73
N GLY A 145 -9.64 13.65 -22.66
CA GLY A 145 -8.96 13.65 -23.95
C GLY A 145 -7.60 12.95 -23.97
N ASP A 146 -7.12 12.47 -22.82
CA ASP A 146 -5.93 11.64 -22.78
C ASP A 146 -6.15 10.31 -23.48
N ASN A 147 -5.06 9.78 -24.02
CA ASN A 147 -4.89 8.37 -24.33
C ASN A 147 -3.56 7.92 -23.74
N ILE A 148 -3.40 6.61 -23.50
CA ILE A 148 -2.21 6.07 -22.82
C ILE A 148 -0.92 6.38 -23.58
N TRP A 149 -0.97 6.27 -24.90
CA TRP A 149 0.18 6.53 -25.76
C TRP A 149 0.69 7.96 -25.60
N ASN A 150 -0.21 8.94 -25.55
CA ASN A 150 0.16 10.35 -25.34
C ASN A 150 0.71 10.59 -23.94
N ILE A 151 0.11 9.98 -22.90
CA ILE A 151 0.61 10.08 -21.52
C ILE A 151 2.05 9.54 -21.45
N HIS A 152 2.25 8.36 -22.02
CA HIS A 152 3.52 7.65 -21.97
C HIS A 152 4.60 8.32 -22.84
N PHE A 153 4.22 8.79 -24.02
CA PHE A 153 5.13 9.52 -24.90
C PHE A 153 5.59 10.84 -24.29
N ARG A 154 4.70 11.54 -23.56
CA ARG A 154 5.07 12.73 -22.78
C ARG A 154 6.08 12.40 -21.69
N PHE A 155 5.87 11.33 -20.91
CA PHE A 155 6.83 10.87 -19.91
C PHE A 155 8.22 10.61 -20.55
N LEU A 156 8.26 9.85 -21.64
CA LEU A 156 9.49 9.50 -22.34
C LEU A 156 10.20 10.73 -22.91
N LYS A 157 9.43 11.67 -23.48
CA LYS A 157 9.95 12.92 -24.01
C LYS A 157 10.61 13.78 -22.94
N GLU A 158 9.98 13.93 -21.78
CA GLU A 158 10.56 14.69 -20.66
C GLU A 158 11.82 14.03 -20.12
N TYR A 159 11.79 12.71 -19.95
CA TYR A 159 12.94 11.94 -19.50
C TYR A 159 14.20 12.21 -20.33
N TYR A 160 14.05 12.18 -21.67
CA TYR A 160 15.16 12.43 -22.60
C TYR A 160 15.49 13.93 -22.70
N MET A 161 14.49 14.80 -22.67
CA MET A 161 14.71 16.25 -22.68
C MET A 161 15.57 16.69 -21.49
N ASN A 162 15.33 16.14 -20.30
CA ASN A 162 16.14 16.40 -19.10
C ASN A 162 17.59 15.87 -19.21
N ARG A 163 17.86 14.96 -20.16
CA ARG A 163 19.21 14.46 -20.51
C ARG A 163 19.82 15.22 -21.69
N GLY A 164 19.24 16.35 -22.10
CA GLY A 164 19.70 17.15 -23.23
C GLY A 164 19.39 16.55 -24.60
N ILE A 165 18.48 15.57 -24.64
CA ILE A 165 18.11 14.84 -25.84
C ILE A 165 16.71 15.28 -26.27
N ALA A 166 16.62 15.96 -27.41
CA ALA A 166 15.34 16.36 -27.97
C ALA A 166 14.67 15.18 -28.70
N VAL A 167 13.48 14.80 -28.23
CA VAL A 167 12.62 13.83 -28.92
C VAL A 167 11.70 14.57 -29.88
N ALA A 168 11.69 14.16 -31.16
CA ALA A 168 10.84 14.78 -32.17
C ALA A 168 9.35 14.61 -31.83
N PRO A 169 8.47 15.57 -32.13
CA PRO A 169 7.05 15.49 -31.77
C PRO A 169 6.27 14.32 -32.37
N MET A 170 6.77 13.72 -33.45
CA MET A 170 6.18 12.56 -34.13
C MET A 170 7.11 11.35 -34.03
N ALA A 171 7.98 11.31 -33.02
CA ALA A 171 8.96 10.24 -32.88
C ALA A 171 8.30 8.89 -32.55
N ASP A 172 7.09 8.87 -32.03
CA ASP A 172 6.28 7.67 -31.78
C ASP A 172 5.60 7.12 -33.04
N GLU A 173 5.53 7.91 -34.11
CA GLU A 173 4.85 7.54 -35.35
C GLU A 173 5.71 6.64 -36.25
N PRO A 174 5.08 5.79 -37.10
CA PRO A 174 5.80 5.05 -38.13
C PRO A 174 6.51 5.97 -39.12
N ASN A 175 7.64 5.49 -39.66
CA ASN A 175 8.33 6.19 -40.73
C ASN A 175 7.55 6.13 -42.06
N GLN A 176 8.04 6.82 -43.10
CA GLN A 176 7.40 6.88 -44.43
C GLN A 176 7.19 5.50 -45.10
N ARG A 177 7.87 4.46 -44.63
CA ARG A 177 7.75 3.07 -45.12
C ARG A 177 6.81 2.22 -44.26
N GLY A 178 6.20 2.81 -43.23
CA GLY A 178 5.29 2.13 -42.30
C GLY A 178 5.97 1.35 -41.17
N PHE A 179 7.29 1.47 -41.00
CA PHE A 179 7.99 0.82 -39.88
C PHE A 179 7.93 1.69 -38.63
N SER A 180 7.67 1.07 -37.48
CA SER A 180 7.77 1.73 -36.17
C SER A 180 9.16 2.31 -35.97
N SER A 181 9.22 3.53 -35.45
CA SER A 181 10.44 4.17 -34.99
C SER A 181 11.04 3.45 -33.77
N GLY A 182 12.30 3.76 -33.44
CA GLY A 182 12.93 3.28 -32.22
C GLY A 182 12.17 3.69 -30.95
N ILE A 183 11.67 4.94 -30.94
CA ILE A 183 10.85 5.47 -29.86
C ILE A 183 9.50 4.75 -29.78
N GLY A 184 8.84 4.48 -30.91
CA GLY A 184 7.59 3.72 -30.95
C GLY A 184 7.77 2.29 -30.41
N LYS A 185 8.88 1.63 -30.76
CA LYS A 185 9.24 0.32 -30.21
C LYS A 185 9.51 0.38 -28.70
N LEU A 186 10.22 1.42 -28.24
CA LEU A 186 10.48 1.64 -26.82
C LEU A 186 9.19 1.90 -26.04
N LEU A 187 8.29 2.73 -26.56
CA LEU A 187 6.97 2.98 -25.97
C LEU A 187 6.18 1.68 -25.85
N LYS A 188 6.16 0.86 -26.91
CA LYS A 188 5.47 -0.43 -26.90
C LYS A 188 6.04 -1.38 -25.86
N PHE A 189 7.37 -1.48 -25.78
CA PHE A 189 8.04 -2.33 -24.79
C PHE A 189 7.76 -1.87 -23.35
N SER A 190 7.73 -0.55 -23.12
CA SER A 190 7.53 0.01 -21.78
C SER A 190 6.08 0.01 -21.30
N GLU A 191 5.11 -0.45 -22.11
CA GLU A 191 3.77 -0.85 -21.64
C GLU A 191 3.86 -1.83 -20.45
N ASN A 192 4.85 -2.73 -20.46
CA ASN A 192 5.06 -3.73 -19.39
C ASN A 192 5.54 -3.12 -18.07
N LEU A 193 5.93 -1.84 -18.07
CA LEU A 193 6.47 -1.13 -16.91
C LEU A 193 5.48 -0.15 -16.28
N MET A 194 4.30 -0.02 -16.88
CA MET A 194 3.22 0.81 -16.39
C MET A 194 2.01 -0.03 -15.99
N HIS A 195 1.24 0.49 -15.07
CA HIS A 195 0.00 -0.12 -14.64
C HIS A 195 -1.10 0.92 -14.59
N ILE A 196 -2.32 0.52 -14.91
CA ILE A 196 -3.48 1.39 -14.74
C ILE A 196 -4.19 0.95 -13.49
N TYR A 197 -4.41 1.89 -12.57
CA TYR A 197 -5.17 1.64 -11.37
C TYR A 197 -6.51 2.35 -11.46
N ASN A 198 -7.61 1.61 -11.39
CA ASN A 198 -8.94 2.15 -11.26
C ASN A 198 -9.19 2.53 -9.79
N ILE A 199 -9.26 3.83 -9.51
CA ILE A 199 -9.47 4.36 -8.17
C ILE A 199 -10.82 3.91 -7.60
N ARG A 200 -11.85 3.80 -8.43
CA ARG A 200 -13.22 3.49 -7.99
C ARG A 200 -13.39 2.02 -7.63
N GLU A 201 -12.86 1.15 -8.48
CA GLU A 201 -12.93 -0.30 -8.30
C GLU A 201 -11.82 -0.82 -7.37
N ARG A 202 -10.78 -0.01 -7.14
CA ARG A 202 -9.56 -0.39 -6.42
C ARG A 202 -8.89 -1.60 -7.04
N GLU A 203 -8.84 -1.67 -8.36
CA GLU A 203 -8.25 -2.79 -9.10
C GLU A 203 -7.31 -2.28 -10.19
N LEU A 204 -6.36 -3.14 -10.58
CA LEU A 204 -5.56 -2.88 -11.77
C LEU A 204 -6.39 -3.19 -12.99
N ASP A 205 -6.41 -2.26 -13.93
CA ASP A 205 -7.04 -2.48 -15.21
C ASP A 205 -6.06 -3.20 -16.14
N VAL A 206 -6.58 -4.18 -16.87
CA VAL A 206 -5.84 -4.95 -17.86
C VAL A 206 -5.96 -4.32 -19.25
N ASP A 207 -7.01 -3.53 -19.49
CA ASP A 207 -7.22 -2.88 -20.79
C ASP A 207 -6.58 -1.50 -20.82
N LEU A 208 -5.42 -1.44 -21.47
CA LEU A 208 -4.67 -0.21 -21.70
C LEU A 208 -5.39 0.78 -22.64
N ASN A 209 -6.47 0.38 -23.32
CA ASN A 209 -7.20 1.27 -24.23
C ASN A 209 -8.35 2.02 -23.55
N LEU A 210 -8.75 1.59 -22.35
CA LEU A 210 -9.87 2.19 -21.62
C LEU A 210 -9.34 3.02 -20.47
N ILE A 211 -9.13 4.31 -20.69
CA ILE A 211 -8.85 5.26 -19.60
C ILE A 211 -9.99 6.24 -19.40
N TYR A 212 -10.40 6.45 -18.15
CA TYR A 212 -11.51 7.31 -17.76
C TYR A 212 -10.98 8.44 -16.87
N PRO A 213 -11.24 9.71 -17.24
CA PRO A 213 -10.73 10.86 -16.51
C PRO A 213 -11.05 10.81 -15.02
N LEU A 214 -10.08 11.21 -14.18
CA LEU A 214 -10.19 11.34 -12.72
C LEU A 214 -10.62 10.06 -11.98
N SER A 215 -10.64 8.92 -12.67
CA SER A 215 -11.01 7.61 -12.09
C SER A 215 -9.96 6.54 -12.33
N LYS A 216 -9.01 6.82 -13.21
CA LYS A 216 -7.85 5.97 -13.48
C LYS A 216 -6.57 6.76 -13.29
N VAL A 217 -5.54 6.07 -12.80
CA VAL A 217 -4.19 6.59 -12.62
C VAL A 217 -3.24 5.69 -13.37
N VAL A 218 -2.37 6.28 -14.18
CA VAL A 218 -1.22 5.55 -14.73
C VAL A 218 -0.12 5.57 -13.69
N VAL A 219 0.34 4.38 -13.32
CA VAL A 219 1.32 4.13 -12.27
C VAL A 219 2.61 3.63 -12.89
N TYR A 220 3.68 4.42 -12.74
CA TYR A 220 5.04 4.07 -13.14
C TYR A 220 5.84 3.63 -11.94
N ASN A 221 6.51 2.49 -12.01
CA ASN A 221 7.58 2.17 -11.06
C ASN A 221 8.84 2.96 -11.48
N MET A 222 9.15 4.02 -10.76
CA MET A 222 10.19 4.98 -11.16
C MET A 222 11.57 4.33 -11.20
N ASP A 223 11.87 3.45 -10.23
CA ASP A 223 13.16 2.75 -10.18
C ASP A 223 13.35 1.83 -11.40
N ARG A 224 12.32 1.06 -11.77
CA ARG A 224 12.38 0.12 -12.90
C ARG A 224 12.42 0.84 -14.24
N ILE A 225 11.56 1.85 -14.45
CA ILE A 225 11.50 2.54 -15.73
C ILE A 225 12.76 3.37 -15.99
N PHE A 226 13.32 4.04 -14.98
CA PHE A 226 14.58 4.76 -15.14
C PHE A 226 15.75 3.79 -15.37
N ALA A 227 15.83 2.68 -14.64
CA ALA A 227 16.87 1.67 -14.87
C ALA A 227 16.83 1.12 -16.31
N LEU A 228 15.63 0.90 -16.86
CA LEU A 228 15.48 0.54 -18.26
C LEU A 228 16.01 1.66 -19.17
N LEU A 229 15.49 2.87 -19.01
CA LEU A 229 15.77 3.97 -19.93
C LEU A 229 17.25 4.40 -19.88
N ASP A 230 17.91 4.31 -18.71
CA ASP A 230 19.34 4.57 -18.54
C ASP A 230 20.21 3.47 -19.18
N SER A 231 19.69 2.25 -19.35
CA SER A 231 20.40 1.16 -20.04
C SER A 231 20.42 1.30 -21.56
N ILE A 232 19.53 2.16 -22.11
CA ILE A 232 19.39 2.37 -23.55
C ILE A 232 20.21 3.58 -23.97
N ASP A 233 21.21 3.33 -24.83
CA ASP A 233 21.92 4.41 -25.50
C ASP A 233 21.03 5.07 -26.56
N TYR A 234 20.53 6.26 -26.23
CA TYR A 234 19.64 7.01 -27.12
C TYR A 234 20.28 7.36 -28.46
N THR A 235 21.61 7.51 -28.54
CA THR A 235 22.28 7.79 -29.82
C THR A 235 22.07 6.67 -30.83
N ASN A 236 21.65 5.49 -30.36
CA ASN A 236 21.33 4.31 -31.13
C ASN A 236 19.84 3.92 -31.03
N VAL A 237 18.95 4.82 -30.59
CA VAL A 237 17.52 4.51 -30.37
C VAL A 237 16.84 4.02 -31.65
N ASP A 238 17.19 4.58 -32.81
CA ASP A 238 16.62 4.16 -34.11
C ASP A 238 17.03 2.74 -34.54
N ARG A 239 17.98 2.13 -33.83
CA ARG A 239 18.45 0.75 -34.04
C ARG A 239 17.83 -0.25 -33.07
N ILE A 240 16.93 0.22 -32.20
CA ILE A 240 16.15 -0.65 -31.33
C ILE A 240 15.29 -1.55 -32.22
N GLU A 241 15.34 -2.83 -31.92
CA GLU A 241 14.42 -3.84 -32.42
C GLU A 241 13.56 -4.36 -31.26
N PHE A 242 12.36 -4.81 -31.60
CA PHE A 242 11.37 -5.31 -30.65
C PHE A 242 10.61 -6.47 -31.29
N ASP A 243 10.59 -7.63 -30.62
CA ASP A 243 9.91 -8.85 -31.09
C ASP A 243 8.50 -9.03 -30.52
N GLY A 244 8.04 -8.13 -29.65
CA GLY A 244 6.80 -8.27 -28.89
C GLY A 244 7.03 -8.49 -27.40
N GLU A 245 8.23 -8.91 -27.00
CA GLU A 245 8.56 -9.21 -25.60
C GLU A 245 9.87 -8.55 -25.17
N ASN A 246 10.89 -8.53 -26.03
CA ASN A 246 12.24 -8.07 -25.73
C ASN A 246 12.67 -6.94 -26.66
N ILE A 247 13.52 -6.05 -26.15
CA ILE A 247 14.23 -5.04 -26.97
C ILE A 247 15.72 -5.35 -27.06
N TRP A 248 16.32 -5.08 -28.23
CA TRP A 248 17.77 -5.18 -28.43
C TRP A 248 18.24 -4.17 -29.47
N LEU A 249 19.56 -3.93 -29.51
CA LEU A 249 20.18 -3.10 -30.53
C LEU A 249 20.70 -3.97 -31.68
N GLN A 250 20.35 -3.65 -32.91
CA GLN A 250 20.90 -4.33 -34.08
C GLN A 250 22.43 -4.08 -34.16
N ALA A 251 23.25 -5.10 -34.44
CA ALA A 251 24.71 -4.93 -34.59
C ALA A 251 25.07 -4.01 -35.78
N GLN A 252 26.24 -3.35 -35.72
CA GLN A 252 26.75 -2.61 -36.90
C GLN A 252 27.18 -3.63 -37.95
N GLY A 253 26.60 -3.53 -39.15
CA GLY A 253 27.00 -4.30 -40.33
C GLY A 253 28.13 -3.63 -41.09
#